data_AF-A0A1J4XZW9-F1
#
_entry.id   AF-A0A1J4XZW9-F1
#
_cell.length_a   1.000
_cell.length_b   1.000
_cell.length_c   1.000
_cell.angle_alpha   90.00
_cell.angle_beta   90.00
_cell.angle_gamma   90.00
#
_symmetry.space_group_name_H-M   'P 1'
#
loop_
_entity.id
_entity.type
_entity.pdbx_description
1 polymer ?
#
loop_
_entity_poly.entity_id
_entity_poly.type
_entity_poly.pdbx_seq_one_letter_code
_entity_poly.pdbx_strand_id
1 'polypeptide(L)'
;MNLALIVFINSLAGVSTLVAQDQWHWPEKSKNLKVLPKNTSADQLQDVMHGFTRGLGVRCSYCHKGDPEQPFTKWDFASDEIPKKDAARVMMRMVGDIHKDLEKLDHDDDHDHAHDHDRDHGDMNEKNESGVTCYTCHHGRPHPRTLEAELAIKYERGGVDQALTTYQSLKKAYYGRGVFDFGEESLNNFGYKILQAGKTDDAIKILQANADLFPESGNVWDSLAEAYMKSGDKKSARQYYEKSLALDPRNQHAQEMLKQLD
;
A
#
# COMPACT_ATOMS: atom_id res chain seq x y z
N MET A 1 57.98 7.01 57.70
CA MET A 1 57.94 5.60 58.14
C MET A 1 56.55 5.08 57.84
N ASN A 2 56.42 4.13 56.89
CA ASN A 2 55.32 3.21 56.54
C ASN A 2 53.85 3.65 56.81
N LEU A 3 52.88 3.50 55.91
CA LEU A 3 52.52 2.29 55.16
C LEU A 3 51.78 2.64 53.86
N ALA A 4 52.05 1.85 52.83
CA ALA A 4 51.29 1.77 51.59
C ALA A 4 49.93 1.07 51.81
N LEU A 5 48.89 1.53 51.12
CA LEU A 5 47.68 0.75 50.87
C LEU A 5 47.46 0.66 49.36
N ILE A 6 47.83 -0.48 48.80
CA ILE A 6 47.61 -0.86 47.40
C ILE A 6 46.18 -1.41 47.33
N VAL A 7 45.29 -0.72 46.63
CA VAL A 7 43.98 -1.26 46.23
C VAL A 7 44.17 -1.94 44.88
N PHE A 8 44.18 -3.28 44.87
CA PHE A 8 44.09 -4.08 43.65
C PHE A 8 42.67 -4.02 43.10
N ILE A 9 42.47 -3.27 42.01
CA ILE A 9 41.29 -3.43 41.16
C ILE A 9 41.63 -4.54 40.16
N ASN A 10 41.09 -5.74 40.39
CA ASN A 10 41.13 -6.82 39.41
C ASN A 10 40.28 -6.43 38.19
N SER A 11 40.93 -5.93 37.14
CA SER A 11 40.31 -5.85 35.81
C SER A 11 40.24 -7.26 35.21
N LEU A 12 39.11 -7.94 35.41
CA LEU A 12 38.73 -9.08 34.58
C LEU A 12 38.53 -8.56 33.15
N ALA A 13 39.57 -8.64 32.34
CA ALA A 13 39.45 -8.54 30.90
C ALA A 13 38.65 -9.75 30.42
N GLY A 14 37.34 -9.57 30.29
CA GLY A 14 36.49 -10.51 29.58
C GLY A 14 36.97 -10.57 28.13
N VAL A 15 37.65 -11.65 27.76
CA VAL A 15 37.88 -12.00 26.36
C VAL A 15 36.52 -12.32 25.78
N SER A 16 35.85 -11.32 25.23
CA SER A 16 34.71 -11.54 24.34
C SER A 16 35.27 -12.24 23.09
N THR A 17 35.16 -13.56 23.05
CA THR A 17 35.31 -14.30 21.81
C THR A 17 34.22 -13.81 20.86
N LEU A 18 34.60 -12.94 19.93
CA LEU A 18 33.80 -12.60 18.76
C LEU A 18 33.59 -13.90 17.98
N VAL A 19 32.46 -14.57 18.21
CA VAL A 19 32.00 -15.63 17.32
C VAL A 19 31.78 -14.96 15.98
N ALA A 20 32.62 -15.28 15.00
CA ALA A 20 32.43 -14.83 13.62
C ALA A 20 31.02 -15.23 13.20
N GLN A 21 30.15 -14.25 12.99
CA GLN A 21 28.81 -14.50 12.46
C GLN A 21 29.00 -15.04 11.04
N ASP A 22 28.54 -16.28 10.83
CA ASP A 22 28.59 -16.95 9.54
C ASP A 22 27.89 -16.07 8.51
N GLN A 23 28.66 -15.46 7.60
CA GLN A 23 28.15 -14.48 6.66
C GLN A 23 27.34 -15.20 5.57
N TRP A 24 26.12 -14.71 5.33
CA TRP A 24 25.29 -15.25 4.26
C TRP A 24 25.86 -14.87 2.90
N HIS A 25 26.00 -15.86 2.04
CA HIS A 25 26.36 -15.68 0.63
C HIS A 25 25.24 -16.25 -0.26
N TRP A 26 24.90 -15.51 -1.30
CA TRP A 26 23.95 -15.99 -2.30
C TRP A 26 24.52 -17.20 -3.04
N PRO A 27 23.69 -18.23 -3.33
CA PRO A 27 24.19 -19.43 -3.97
C PRO A 27 24.65 -19.15 -5.40
N GLU A 28 25.84 -19.62 -5.77
CA GLU A 28 26.34 -19.54 -7.16
C GLU A 28 25.38 -20.17 -8.17
N LYS A 29 24.65 -21.20 -7.75
CA LYS A 29 23.59 -21.86 -8.54
C LYS A 29 22.30 -21.97 -7.73
N SER A 30 21.28 -21.28 -8.22
CA SER A 30 19.94 -21.30 -7.64
C SER A 30 19.28 -22.67 -7.78
N LYS A 31 18.62 -23.14 -6.71
CA LYS A 31 17.85 -24.39 -6.69
C LYS A 31 16.35 -24.11 -6.79
N ASN A 32 15.60 -25.03 -7.39
CA ASN A 32 14.12 -24.99 -7.46
C ASN A 32 13.53 -23.69 -8.08
N LEU A 33 14.20 -23.09 -9.08
CA LEU A 33 13.62 -22.00 -9.87
C LEU A 33 12.50 -22.55 -10.76
N LYS A 34 11.26 -22.04 -10.62
CA LYS A 34 10.10 -22.48 -11.42
C LYS A 34 9.64 -21.48 -12.49
N VAL A 35 10.01 -20.21 -12.36
CA VAL A 35 9.62 -19.12 -13.29
C VAL A 35 10.86 -18.47 -13.87
N LEU A 36 11.85 -18.13 -13.04
CA LEU A 36 13.13 -17.58 -13.50
C LEU A 36 13.93 -18.61 -14.33
N PRO A 37 14.72 -18.15 -15.32
CA PRO A 37 15.64 -19.00 -16.07
C PRO A 37 16.57 -19.82 -15.17
N LYS A 38 16.88 -21.06 -15.56
CA LYS A 38 17.73 -21.96 -14.76
C LYS A 38 19.16 -21.47 -14.59
N ASN A 39 19.63 -20.60 -15.48
CA ASN A 39 20.95 -19.98 -15.48
C ASN A 39 20.98 -18.59 -14.81
N THR A 40 19.92 -18.20 -14.08
CA THR A 40 19.89 -16.94 -13.32
C THR A 40 21.06 -16.90 -12.33
N SER A 41 21.88 -15.85 -12.41
CA SER A 41 23.03 -15.62 -11.54
C SER A 41 22.60 -15.26 -10.10
N ALA A 42 23.56 -15.29 -9.18
CA ALA A 42 23.34 -14.88 -7.78
C ALA A 42 22.87 -13.42 -7.68
N ASP A 43 23.51 -12.50 -8.40
CA ASP A 43 23.18 -11.08 -8.39
C ASP A 43 21.78 -10.82 -8.96
N GLN A 44 21.45 -11.44 -10.10
CA GLN A 44 20.10 -11.34 -10.68
C GLN A 44 19.03 -11.89 -9.73
N LEU A 45 19.32 -13.01 -9.04
CA LEU A 45 18.38 -13.55 -8.06
C LEU A 45 18.20 -12.57 -6.89
N GLN A 46 19.30 -12.00 -6.38
CA GLN A 46 19.28 -11.01 -5.32
C GLN A 46 18.42 -9.80 -5.70
N ASP A 47 18.59 -9.28 -6.91
CA ASP A 47 17.82 -8.13 -7.40
C ASP A 47 16.33 -8.43 -7.49
N VAL A 48 15.94 -9.61 -7.99
CA VAL A 48 14.54 -10.03 -8.02
C VAL A 48 13.98 -10.14 -6.60
N MET A 49 14.70 -10.76 -5.66
CA MET A 49 14.23 -10.89 -4.28
C MET A 49 14.10 -9.54 -3.58
N HIS A 50 15.07 -8.64 -3.76
CA HIS A 50 14.98 -7.26 -3.24
C HIS A 50 13.86 -6.46 -3.92
N GLY A 51 13.58 -6.71 -5.19
CA GLY A 51 12.42 -6.17 -5.90
C GLY A 51 11.12 -6.60 -5.22
N PHE A 52 10.99 -7.86 -4.81
CA PHE A 52 9.81 -8.33 -4.07
C PHE A 52 9.69 -7.69 -2.68
N THR A 53 10.79 -7.55 -1.93
CA THR A 53 10.71 -6.92 -0.60
C THR A 53 10.28 -5.47 -0.69
N ARG A 54 10.80 -4.70 -1.67
CA ARG A 54 10.39 -3.31 -1.92
C ARG A 54 8.98 -3.21 -2.47
N GLY A 55 8.63 -4.03 -3.46
CA GLY A 55 7.33 -4.02 -4.13
C GLY A 55 6.19 -4.40 -3.20
N LEU A 56 6.37 -5.46 -2.41
CA LEU A 56 5.33 -6.02 -1.54
C LEU A 56 5.43 -5.52 -0.09
N GLY A 57 6.51 -4.86 0.30
CA GLY A 57 6.74 -4.43 1.69
C GLY A 57 6.88 -5.58 2.68
N VAL A 58 7.42 -6.72 2.23
CA VAL A 58 7.54 -7.94 3.03
C VAL A 58 9.00 -8.32 3.30
N ARG A 59 9.22 -9.15 4.31
CA ARG A 59 10.53 -9.72 4.65
C ARG A 59 10.67 -11.15 4.11
N CYS A 60 11.89 -11.69 4.09
CA CYS A 60 12.18 -13.02 3.55
C CYS A 60 11.31 -14.13 4.16
N SER A 61 11.00 -14.05 5.47
CA SER A 61 10.14 -15.04 6.17
C SER A 61 8.69 -15.06 5.69
N TYR A 62 8.26 -14.05 4.93
CA TYR A 62 6.92 -14.04 4.33
C TYR A 62 6.77 -15.12 3.25
N CYS A 63 7.86 -15.43 2.54
CA CYS A 63 7.87 -16.38 1.41
C CYS A 63 8.77 -17.59 1.63
N HIS A 64 9.79 -17.50 2.47
CA HIS A 64 10.80 -18.55 2.65
C HIS A 64 10.64 -19.25 4.00
N LYS A 65 10.96 -20.55 4.00
CA LYS A 65 10.95 -21.38 5.21
C LYS A 65 12.22 -21.09 6.02
N GLY A 66 12.04 -20.43 7.15
CA GLY A 66 13.12 -20.16 8.08
C GLY A 66 12.64 -19.38 9.28
N ASP A 67 13.46 -19.39 10.32
CA ASP A 67 13.22 -18.66 11.56
C ASP A 67 13.87 -17.26 11.46
N PRO A 68 13.09 -16.16 11.56
CA PRO A 68 13.59 -14.79 11.61
C PRO A 68 14.70 -14.53 12.63
N GLU A 69 14.78 -15.33 13.70
CA GLU A 69 15.78 -15.20 14.76
C GLU A 69 17.08 -15.99 14.47
N GLN A 70 17.08 -16.84 13.44
CA GLN A 70 18.22 -17.65 13.03
C GLN A 70 18.92 -17.07 11.80
N PRO A 71 20.25 -17.28 11.66
CA PRO A 71 20.98 -16.84 10.48
C PRO A 71 20.46 -17.52 9.21
N PHE A 72 20.53 -16.81 8.07
CA PHE A 72 20.06 -17.30 6.78
C PHE A 72 20.72 -18.61 6.32
N THR A 73 21.91 -18.94 6.84
CA THR A 73 22.57 -20.23 6.58
C THR A 73 21.74 -21.44 7.04
N LYS A 74 20.80 -21.27 7.98
CA LYS A 74 19.88 -22.31 8.45
C LYS A 74 18.53 -22.34 7.72
N TRP A 75 18.30 -21.42 6.79
CA TRP A 75 17.00 -21.29 6.10
C TRP A 75 16.92 -22.22 4.89
N ASP A 76 15.72 -22.69 4.59
CA ASP A 76 15.43 -23.43 3.37
C ASP A 76 14.73 -22.51 2.35
N PHE A 77 15.56 -21.77 1.60
CA PHE A 77 15.07 -20.88 0.54
C PHE A 77 14.46 -21.64 -0.64
N ALA A 78 14.85 -22.90 -0.86
CA ALA A 78 14.39 -23.72 -1.98
C ALA A 78 13.00 -24.32 -1.73
N SER A 79 12.63 -24.57 -0.47
CA SER A 79 11.32 -25.12 -0.09
C SER A 79 10.13 -24.33 -0.63
N ASP A 80 9.08 -25.08 -0.95
CA ASP A 80 7.77 -24.57 -1.39
C ASP A 80 6.68 -24.72 -0.32
N GLU A 81 7.06 -25.07 0.92
CA GLU A 81 6.10 -25.25 2.01
C GLU A 81 5.32 -23.97 2.36
N ILE A 82 5.86 -22.79 2.06
CA ILE A 82 5.19 -21.51 2.28
C ILE A 82 4.34 -21.18 1.04
N PRO A 83 2.98 -21.17 1.13
CA PRO A 83 2.10 -21.01 -0.03
C PRO A 83 2.28 -19.68 -0.78
N LYS A 84 2.84 -18.66 -0.12
CA LYS A 84 3.07 -17.33 -0.70
C LYS A 84 4.07 -17.37 -1.84
N LYS A 85 4.93 -18.39 -1.89
CA LYS A 85 5.86 -18.60 -3.00
C LYS A 85 5.15 -19.01 -4.28
N ASP A 86 4.06 -19.79 -4.18
CA ASP A 86 3.22 -20.12 -5.34
C ASP A 86 2.42 -18.91 -5.82
N ALA A 87 1.89 -18.11 -4.90
CA ALA A 87 1.28 -16.82 -5.25
C ALA A 87 2.28 -15.90 -5.98
N ALA A 88 3.52 -15.78 -5.48
CA ALA A 88 4.55 -14.97 -6.13
C ALA A 88 4.85 -15.46 -7.56
N ARG A 89 4.86 -16.78 -7.81
CA ARG A 89 5.04 -17.33 -9.16
C ARG A 89 3.91 -16.96 -10.11
N VAL A 90 2.66 -16.94 -9.62
CA VAL A 90 1.52 -16.46 -10.41
C VAL A 90 1.72 -14.98 -10.75
N MET A 91 2.07 -14.17 -9.76
CA MET A 91 2.31 -12.73 -9.96
C MET A 91 3.44 -12.44 -10.94
N MET A 92 4.55 -13.20 -10.88
CA MET A 92 5.67 -13.05 -11.81
C MET A 92 5.26 -13.36 -13.26
N ARG A 93 4.44 -14.40 -13.48
CA ARG A 93 3.93 -14.70 -14.82
C ARG A 93 2.99 -13.60 -15.32
N MET A 94 2.09 -13.13 -14.45
CA MET A 94 1.18 -12.04 -14.76
C MET A 94 1.93 -10.76 -15.17
N VAL A 95 2.94 -10.34 -14.42
CA VAL A 95 3.78 -9.19 -14.77
C VAL A 95 4.49 -9.41 -16.11
N GLY A 96 5.06 -10.61 -16.32
CA GLY A 96 5.70 -10.95 -17.59
C GLY A 96 4.74 -10.97 -18.79
N ASP A 97 3.48 -11.36 -18.58
CA ASP A 97 2.46 -11.32 -19.63
C ASP A 97 2.01 -9.88 -19.91
N ILE A 98 1.87 -9.04 -18.88
CA ILE A 98 1.62 -7.60 -19.07
C ILE A 98 2.77 -6.96 -19.87
N HIS A 99 4.03 -7.25 -19.55
CA HIS A 99 5.17 -6.72 -20.31
C HIS A 99 5.12 -7.11 -21.79
N LYS A 100 4.80 -8.37 -22.12
CA LYS A 100 4.63 -8.79 -23.52
C LYS A 100 3.49 -8.05 -24.22
N ASP A 101 2.44 -7.69 -23.50
CA ASP A 101 1.32 -6.94 -24.07
C ASP A 101 1.67 -5.45 -24.23
N LEU A 102 2.42 -4.87 -23.30
CA LEU A 102 2.93 -3.50 -23.40
C LEU A 102 3.88 -3.32 -24.59
N GLU A 103 4.75 -4.28 -24.85
CA GLU A 103 5.62 -4.27 -26.04
C GLU A 103 4.84 -4.19 -27.37
N LYS A 104 3.57 -4.64 -27.40
CA LYS A 104 2.70 -4.52 -28.59
C LYS A 104 2.08 -3.13 -28.72
N LEU A 105 2.01 -2.37 -27.63
CA LEU A 105 1.50 -1.00 -27.61
C LEU A 105 2.59 0.01 -27.96
N ASP A 106 3.86 -0.29 -27.66
CA ASP A 106 5.04 0.54 -27.97
C ASP A 106 5.39 0.57 -29.49
N HIS A 107 4.40 0.39 -30.37
CA HIS A 107 4.55 0.38 -31.83
C HIS A 107 3.84 1.51 -32.56
N ASP A 108 3.13 2.40 -31.86
CA ASP A 108 2.38 3.49 -32.49
C ASP A 108 2.89 4.88 -32.03
N ASP A 109 3.68 5.52 -32.88
CA ASP A 109 3.55 6.93 -33.29
C ASP A 109 3.77 8.13 -32.33
N ASP A 110 4.67 8.08 -31.34
CA ASP A 110 5.18 9.32 -30.70
C ASP A 110 6.67 9.55 -30.96
N HIS A 111 6.98 9.88 -32.23
CA HIS A 111 8.23 10.54 -32.60
C HIS A 111 8.26 11.98 -32.06
N ASP A 112 8.53 12.17 -30.77
CA ASP A 112 8.90 13.52 -30.26
C ASP A 112 9.86 13.50 -29.05
N HIS A 113 10.81 12.56 -29.03
CA HIS A 113 11.96 12.62 -28.13
C HIS A 113 13.22 13.06 -28.87
N ALA A 114 13.17 14.30 -29.39
CA ALA A 114 14.36 15.13 -29.38
C ALA A 114 14.62 15.59 -27.93
N HIS A 115 15.89 15.59 -27.53
CA HIS A 115 16.46 16.12 -26.28
C HIS A 115 16.57 15.15 -25.10
N ASP A 116 17.75 14.52 -24.93
CA ASP A 116 18.82 14.99 -24.02
C ASP A 116 19.85 13.86 -23.84
N HIS A 117 20.94 13.88 -24.62
CA HIS A 117 21.96 12.80 -24.66
C HIS A 117 23.05 12.90 -23.57
N ASP A 118 22.81 13.59 -22.45
CA ASP A 118 23.82 13.80 -21.40
C ASP A 118 23.32 13.47 -19.99
N ARG A 119 22.79 12.26 -19.79
CA ARG A 119 22.65 11.68 -18.45
C ARG A 119 23.36 10.34 -18.35
N ASP A 120 24.60 10.42 -17.89
CA ASP A 120 25.34 9.31 -17.27
C ASP A 120 24.59 8.86 -16.00
N HIS A 121 23.61 7.99 -16.20
CA HIS A 121 22.96 7.23 -15.14
C HIS A 121 23.18 5.74 -15.43
N GLY A 122 24.17 5.16 -14.75
CA GLY A 122 24.40 3.73 -14.70
C GLY A 122 23.30 2.97 -13.94
N ASP A 123 22.07 3.01 -14.42
CA ASP A 123 20.94 2.27 -13.85
C ASP A 123 20.02 1.72 -14.96
N MET A 124 19.94 0.41 -15.00
CA MET A 124 19.01 -0.49 -15.72
C MET A 124 18.33 -0.02 -17.03
N ASN A 125 18.90 -0.50 -18.14
CA ASN A 125 18.18 -0.91 -19.36
C ASN A 125 17.17 0.10 -19.92
N GLU A 126 17.74 1.15 -20.53
CA GLU A 126 17.20 2.27 -21.32
C GLU A 126 16.16 1.95 -22.43
N LYS A 127 15.58 0.74 -22.47
CA LYS A 127 14.68 0.31 -23.56
C LYS A 127 13.24 0.04 -23.16
N ASN A 128 12.83 0.35 -21.92
CA ASN A 128 11.43 0.15 -21.53
C ASN A 128 11.01 1.08 -20.40
N GLU A 129 10.83 2.37 -20.72
CA GLU A 129 10.29 3.37 -19.79
C GLU A 129 8.82 3.04 -19.37
N SER A 130 8.14 2.19 -20.14
CA SER A 130 6.74 1.78 -19.95
C SER A 130 6.53 0.55 -19.04
N GLY A 131 7.57 0.03 -18.37
CA GLY A 131 7.49 -1.25 -17.65
C GLY A 131 6.70 -1.23 -16.33
N VAL A 132 5.78 -2.19 -16.13
CA VAL A 132 5.13 -2.42 -14.82
C VAL A 132 6.02 -3.23 -13.87
N THR A 133 6.01 -2.92 -12.58
CA THR A 133 6.71 -3.73 -11.56
C THR A 133 5.73 -4.17 -10.48
N CYS A 134 6.20 -5.04 -9.57
CA CYS A 134 5.41 -5.34 -8.37
C CYS A 134 5.04 -4.05 -7.61
N TYR A 135 5.94 -3.06 -7.56
CA TYR A 135 5.69 -1.79 -6.88
C TYR A 135 4.59 -0.98 -7.55
N THR A 136 4.49 -1.00 -8.88
CA THR A 136 3.46 -0.28 -9.65
C THR A 136 2.04 -0.63 -9.21
N CYS A 137 1.79 -1.88 -8.80
CA CYS A 137 0.48 -2.28 -8.26
C CYS A 137 0.43 -2.21 -6.74
N HIS A 138 1.50 -2.65 -6.07
CA HIS A 138 1.48 -2.91 -4.63
C HIS A 138 1.87 -1.73 -3.76
N HIS A 139 2.65 -0.79 -4.29
CA HIS A 139 3.15 0.39 -3.58
C HIS A 139 3.76 0.07 -2.20
N GLY A 140 4.54 -1.02 -2.12
CA GLY A 140 5.17 -1.46 -0.88
C GLY A 140 4.22 -2.13 0.10
N ARG A 141 3.11 -2.71 -0.37
CA ARG A 141 2.14 -3.43 0.46
C ARG A 141 1.84 -4.81 -0.12
N PRO A 142 1.61 -5.83 0.73
CA PRO A 142 1.43 -7.19 0.23
C PRO A 142 0.12 -7.38 -0.55
N HIS A 143 -0.84 -6.47 -0.41
CA HIS A 143 -2.12 -6.51 -1.11
C HIS A 143 -2.41 -5.13 -1.73
N PRO A 144 -2.59 -5.05 -3.06
CA PRO A 144 -2.85 -3.80 -3.78
C PRO A 144 -4.34 -3.44 -3.69
N ARG A 145 -4.86 -3.31 -2.47
CA ARG A 145 -6.26 -2.95 -2.22
C ARG A 145 -6.40 -1.44 -2.15
N THR A 146 -7.49 -0.94 -2.74
CA THR A 146 -7.90 0.47 -2.63
C THR A 146 -8.23 0.83 -1.19
N LEU A 147 -8.38 2.12 -0.91
CA LEU A 147 -8.71 2.59 0.44
C LEU A 147 -10.08 2.04 0.86
N GLU A 148 -11.08 2.14 -0.02
CA GLU A 148 -12.45 1.67 0.21
C GLU A 148 -12.49 0.17 0.54
N ALA A 149 -11.68 -0.64 -0.14
CA ALA A 149 -11.58 -2.07 0.13
C ALA A 149 -10.96 -2.37 1.50
N GLU A 150 -9.95 -1.60 1.93
CA GLU A 150 -9.40 -1.71 3.29
C GLU A 150 -10.42 -1.30 4.35
N LEU A 151 -11.12 -0.19 4.13
CA LEU A 151 -12.15 0.29 5.06
C LEU A 151 -13.30 -0.72 5.18
N ALA A 152 -13.78 -1.27 4.06
CA ALA A 152 -14.82 -2.29 4.05
C ALA A 152 -14.43 -3.53 4.86
N ILE A 153 -13.19 -4.04 4.70
CA ILE A 153 -12.75 -5.23 5.45
C ILE A 153 -12.67 -4.98 6.95
N LYS A 154 -12.37 -3.74 7.37
CA LYS A 154 -12.33 -3.37 8.79
C LYS A 154 -13.72 -3.11 9.33
N TYR A 155 -14.60 -2.51 8.53
CA TYR A 155 -16.01 -2.35 8.85
C TYR A 155 -16.68 -3.70 9.13
N GLU A 156 -16.47 -4.71 8.28
CA GLU A 156 -17.04 -6.05 8.49
C GLU A 156 -16.56 -6.73 9.78
N ARG A 157 -15.41 -6.32 10.32
CA ARG A 157 -14.82 -6.92 11.52
C ARG A 157 -15.16 -6.19 12.82
N GLY A 158 -15.42 -4.89 12.76
CA GLY A 158 -15.57 -4.06 13.96
C GLY A 158 -16.36 -2.77 13.76
N GLY A 159 -17.13 -2.67 12.69
CA GLY A 159 -18.04 -1.57 12.41
C GLY A 159 -17.34 -0.27 12.00
N VAL A 160 -18.14 0.79 11.98
CA VAL A 160 -17.76 2.11 11.45
C VAL A 160 -16.56 2.74 12.19
N ASP A 161 -16.49 2.58 13.51
CA ASP A 161 -15.41 3.16 14.31
C ASP A 161 -14.05 2.50 13.96
N GLN A 162 -14.05 1.19 13.67
CA GLN A 162 -12.85 0.50 13.21
C GLN A 162 -12.44 0.92 11.80
N ALA A 163 -13.41 1.18 10.91
CA ALA A 163 -13.14 1.71 9.58
C ALA A 163 -12.51 3.12 9.67
N LEU A 164 -13.10 4.05 10.43
CA LEU A 164 -12.58 5.41 10.60
C LEU A 164 -11.19 5.42 11.28
N THR A 165 -10.99 4.59 12.31
CA THR A 165 -9.67 4.40 12.91
C THR A 165 -8.64 3.89 11.89
N THR A 166 -9.07 2.98 11.01
CA THR A 166 -8.22 2.47 9.92
C THR A 166 -7.90 3.57 8.91
N TYR A 167 -8.88 4.37 8.50
CA TYR A 167 -8.66 5.51 7.60
C TYR A 167 -7.57 6.43 8.16
N GLN A 168 -7.68 6.83 9.43
CA GLN A 168 -6.70 7.72 10.07
C GLN A 168 -5.30 7.10 10.14
N SER A 169 -5.22 5.81 10.47
CA SER A 169 -3.95 5.07 10.50
C SER A 169 -3.30 4.99 9.10
N LEU A 170 -4.08 4.67 8.08
CA LEU A 170 -3.61 4.60 6.69
C LEU A 170 -3.20 5.97 6.18
N LYS A 171 -3.98 7.02 6.44
CA LYS A 171 -3.65 8.40 6.07
C LYS A 171 -2.32 8.83 6.70
N LYS A 172 -2.14 8.59 7.99
CA LYS A 172 -0.87 8.89 8.68
C LYS A 172 0.33 8.16 8.07
N ALA A 173 0.16 6.90 7.70
CA ALA A 173 1.26 6.09 7.16
C ALA A 173 1.58 6.41 5.69
N TYR A 174 0.56 6.74 4.88
CA TYR A 174 0.66 6.69 3.41
C TYR A 174 0.26 7.96 2.67
N TYR A 175 -0.24 9.00 3.34
CA TYR A 175 -0.60 10.25 2.67
C TYR A 175 0.62 10.84 1.93
N GLY A 176 0.39 11.27 0.69
CA GLY A 176 1.44 11.81 -0.20
C GLY A 176 2.38 10.77 -0.82
N ARG A 177 2.17 9.46 -0.57
CA ARG A 177 3.02 8.37 -1.11
C ARG A 177 2.42 7.64 -2.31
N GLY A 178 1.27 8.08 -2.82
CA GLY A 178 0.59 7.47 -3.96
C GLY A 178 0.04 6.06 -3.72
N VAL A 179 -0.06 5.61 -2.46
CA VAL A 179 -0.52 4.26 -2.12
C VAL A 179 -2.05 4.15 -2.10
N PHE A 180 -2.71 5.22 -1.68
CA PHE A 180 -4.16 5.32 -1.57
C PHE A 180 -4.59 6.70 -2.05
N ASP A 181 -5.78 6.76 -2.63
CA ASP A 181 -6.49 8.01 -2.79
C ASP A 181 -7.10 8.41 -1.43
N PHE A 182 -6.66 9.54 -0.90
CA PHE A 182 -7.22 10.13 0.33
C PHE A 182 -8.11 11.33 0.03
N GLY A 183 -8.44 11.57 -1.25
CA GLY A 183 -9.45 12.52 -1.69
C GLY A 183 -10.85 12.15 -1.21
N GLU A 184 -11.79 13.06 -1.44
CA GLU A 184 -13.16 12.92 -0.94
C GLU A 184 -13.89 11.72 -1.54
N GLU A 185 -13.59 11.35 -2.79
CA GLU A 185 -14.24 10.27 -3.52
C GLU A 185 -14.18 8.93 -2.78
N SER A 186 -13.04 8.59 -2.19
CA SER A 186 -12.90 7.30 -1.51
C SER A 186 -13.81 7.15 -0.30
N LEU A 187 -13.90 8.17 0.56
CA LEU A 187 -14.84 8.13 1.68
C LEU A 187 -16.28 8.28 1.21
N ASN A 188 -16.52 9.02 0.14
CA ASN A 188 -17.86 9.18 -0.43
C ASN A 188 -18.41 7.84 -0.93
N ASN A 189 -17.65 7.17 -1.80
CA ASN A 189 -17.99 5.86 -2.36
C ASN A 189 -18.18 4.80 -1.27
N PHE A 190 -17.33 4.84 -0.23
CA PHE A 190 -17.51 3.96 0.92
C PHE A 190 -18.78 4.27 1.72
N GLY A 191 -19.08 5.55 1.95
CA GLY A 191 -20.30 6.02 2.60
C GLY A 191 -21.57 5.57 1.86
N TYR A 192 -21.63 5.75 0.54
CA TYR A 192 -22.75 5.28 -0.27
C TYR A 192 -22.88 3.76 -0.29
N LYS A 193 -21.77 3.02 -0.32
CA LYS A 193 -21.83 1.54 -0.22
C LYS A 193 -22.50 1.09 1.07
N ILE A 194 -22.17 1.74 2.20
CA ILE A 194 -22.80 1.47 3.50
C ILE A 194 -24.28 1.90 3.49
N LEU A 195 -24.59 3.06 2.90
CA LEU A 195 -25.95 3.59 2.81
C LEU A 195 -26.86 2.66 2.00
N GLN A 196 -26.37 2.16 0.86
CA GLN A 196 -27.06 1.19 0.01
C GLN A 196 -27.29 -0.15 0.72
N ALA A 197 -26.40 -0.54 1.63
CA ALA A 197 -26.58 -1.70 2.50
C ALA A 197 -27.59 -1.47 3.65
N GLY A 198 -28.25 -0.29 3.70
CA GLY A 198 -29.24 0.07 4.71
C GLY A 198 -28.65 0.41 6.08
N LYS A 199 -27.32 0.57 6.17
CA LYS A 199 -26.61 0.91 7.41
C LYS A 199 -26.51 2.43 7.55
N THR A 200 -27.67 3.08 7.56
CA THR A 200 -27.78 4.55 7.42
C THR A 200 -26.99 5.33 8.47
N ASP A 201 -27.05 4.94 9.75
CA ASP A 201 -26.33 5.65 10.82
C ASP A 201 -24.81 5.59 10.66
N ASP A 202 -24.28 4.45 10.20
CA ASP A 202 -22.86 4.28 9.91
C ASP A 202 -22.45 5.09 8.67
N ALA A 203 -23.30 5.12 7.63
CA ALA A 203 -23.06 5.92 6.44
C ALA A 203 -23.00 7.41 6.77
N ILE A 204 -23.90 7.91 7.62
CA ILE A 204 -23.88 9.30 8.11
C ILE A 204 -22.53 9.61 8.77
N LYS A 205 -22.01 8.73 9.62
CA LYS A 205 -20.71 8.94 10.28
C LYS A 205 -19.55 9.01 9.26
N ILE A 206 -19.53 8.14 8.25
CA ILE A 206 -18.51 8.16 7.21
C ILE A 206 -18.59 9.43 6.36
N LEU A 207 -19.80 9.80 5.91
CA LEU A 207 -20.03 10.97 5.07
C LEU A 207 -19.80 12.27 5.84
N GLN A 208 -20.12 12.32 7.13
CA GLN A 208 -19.77 13.43 8.02
C GLN A 208 -18.26 13.57 8.13
N ALA A 209 -17.53 12.47 8.36
CA ALA A 209 -16.08 12.51 8.40
C ALA A 209 -15.48 13.00 7.07
N ASN A 210 -16.10 12.67 5.94
CA ASN A 210 -15.71 13.20 4.63
C ASN A 210 -15.94 14.71 4.53
N ALA A 211 -17.13 15.18 4.93
CA ALA A 211 -17.48 16.59 4.94
C ALA A 211 -16.59 17.43 5.87
N ASP A 212 -16.15 16.86 7.00
CA ASP A 212 -15.21 17.51 7.91
C ASP A 212 -13.80 17.64 7.31
N LEU A 213 -13.40 16.69 6.47
CA LEU A 213 -12.09 16.68 5.78
C LEU A 213 -12.06 17.57 4.54
N PHE A 214 -13.21 17.73 3.87
CA PHE A 214 -13.36 18.49 2.63
C PHE A 214 -14.49 19.53 2.74
N PRO A 215 -14.43 20.46 3.72
CA PRO A 215 -15.55 21.34 4.04
C PRO A 215 -15.93 22.31 2.92
N GLU A 216 -15.05 22.51 1.93
CA GLU A 216 -15.26 23.40 0.77
C GLU A 216 -15.88 22.68 -0.45
N SER A 217 -16.06 21.36 -0.40
CA SER A 217 -16.68 20.61 -1.50
C SER A 217 -18.20 20.59 -1.36
N GLY A 218 -18.92 21.08 -2.36
CA GLY A 218 -20.40 20.96 -2.39
C GLY A 218 -20.86 19.49 -2.41
N ASN A 219 -20.10 18.61 -3.06
CA ASN A 219 -20.41 17.20 -3.24
C ASN A 219 -20.50 16.45 -1.90
N VAL A 220 -19.54 16.65 -0.98
CA VAL A 220 -19.57 15.94 0.32
C VAL A 220 -20.75 16.34 1.20
N TRP A 221 -21.20 17.61 1.12
CA TRP A 221 -22.40 18.06 1.84
C TRP A 221 -23.69 17.53 1.22
N ASP A 222 -23.73 17.40 -0.11
CA ASP A 222 -24.83 16.76 -0.83
C ASP A 222 -24.98 15.30 -0.42
N SER A 223 -23.88 14.55 -0.43
CA SER A 223 -23.87 13.14 -0.04
C SER A 223 -24.27 12.94 1.43
N LEU A 224 -23.81 13.82 2.33
CA LEU A 224 -24.25 13.80 3.72
C LEU A 224 -25.76 14.10 3.84
N ALA A 225 -26.27 15.07 3.08
CA ALA A 225 -27.69 15.40 3.05
C ALA A 225 -28.55 14.21 2.58
N GLU A 226 -28.10 13.46 1.57
CA GLU A 226 -28.77 12.23 1.12
C GLU A 226 -28.87 11.18 2.22
N ALA A 227 -27.79 10.98 2.98
CA ALA A 227 -27.80 10.03 4.09
C ALA A 227 -28.81 10.43 5.18
N TYR A 228 -28.94 11.73 5.47
CA TYR A 228 -29.97 12.25 6.37
C TYR A 228 -31.39 12.17 5.77
N MET A 229 -31.56 12.36 4.46
CA MET A 229 -32.84 12.09 3.81
C MET A 229 -33.25 10.64 4.00
N LYS A 230 -32.30 9.71 3.86
CA LYS A 230 -32.52 8.27 4.03
C LYS A 230 -32.84 7.89 5.48
N SER A 231 -32.29 8.60 6.46
CA SER A 231 -32.63 8.38 7.88
C SER A 231 -33.99 8.97 8.28
N GLY A 232 -34.55 9.85 7.43
CA GLY A 232 -35.80 10.56 7.70
C GLY A 232 -35.61 11.89 8.43
N ASP A 233 -34.38 12.26 8.78
CA ASP A 233 -34.07 13.58 9.35
C ASP A 233 -34.03 14.65 8.25
N LYS A 234 -35.23 15.01 7.79
CA LYS A 234 -35.46 16.04 6.77
C LYS A 234 -34.89 17.40 7.15
N LYS A 235 -34.76 17.69 8.46
CA LYS A 235 -34.22 18.97 8.93
C LYS A 235 -32.73 19.05 8.65
N SER A 236 -31.98 18.02 9.05
CA SER A 236 -30.55 17.93 8.77
C SER A 236 -30.29 17.83 7.27
N ALA A 237 -31.09 17.07 6.54
CA ALA A 237 -30.98 16.99 5.08
C ALA A 237 -31.14 18.36 4.40
N ARG A 238 -32.19 19.12 4.72
CA ARG A 238 -32.39 20.48 4.18
C ARG A 238 -31.17 21.37 4.44
N GLN A 239 -30.68 21.38 5.69
CA GLN A 239 -29.52 22.18 6.09
C GLN A 239 -28.29 21.85 5.24
N TYR A 240 -28.03 20.57 4.97
CA TYR A 240 -26.83 20.16 4.24
C TYR A 240 -26.96 20.30 2.71
N TYR A 241 -28.15 20.15 2.13
CA TYR A 241 -28.37 20.53 0.72
C TYR A 241 -28.22 22.04 0.52
N GLU A 242 -28.72 22.87 1.43
CA GLU A 242 -28.51 24.32 1.39
C GLU A 242 -27.02 24.67 1.47
N LYS A 243 -26.26 23.97 2.33
CA LYS A 243 -24.81 24.13 2.40
C LYS A 243 -24.09 23.69 1.13
N SER A 244 -24.52 22.57 0.52
CA SER A 244 -24.00 22.12 -0.78
C SER A 244 -24.18 23.21 -1.84
N LEU A 245 -25.37 23.80 -1.96
CA LEU A 245 -25.65 24.87 -2.92
C LEU A 245 -24.93 26.18 -2.64
N ALA A 246 -24.63 26.48 -1.37
CA ALA A 246 -23.83 27.64 -1.03
C ALA A 246 -22.38 27.51 -1.54
N LEU A 247 -21.86 26.28 -1.63
CA LEU A 247 -20.51 25.98 -2.11
C LEU A 247 -20.47 25.72 -3.62
N ASP A 248 -21.47 25.02 -4.16
CA ASP A 248 -21.66 24.82 -5.59
C ASP A 248 -23.12 25.12 -5.99
N PRO A 249 -23.42 26.37 -6.40
CA PRO A 249 -24.76 26.76 -6.83
C PRO A 249 -25.30 25.98 -8.04
N ARG A 250 -24.42 25.25 -8.77
CA ARG A 250 -24.80 24.46 -9.94
C ARG A 250 -25.16 23.01 -9.60
N ASN A 251 -25.09 22.59 -8.33
CA ASN A 251 -25.48 21.25 -7.93
C ASN A 251 -26.99 21.05 -8.15
N GLN A 252 -27.36 20.47 -9.30
CA GLN A 252 -28.75 20.24 -9.69
C GLN A 252 -29.46 19.28 -8.74
N HIS A 253 -28.74 18.26 -8.25
CA HIS A 253 -29.30 17.28 -7.33
C HIS A 253 -29.77 17.94 -6.02
N ALA A 254 -28.93 18.76 -5.39
CA ALA A 254 -29.32 19.49 -4.18
C ALA A 254 -30.51 20.45 -4.40
N GLN A 255 -30.61 21.10 -5.57
CA GLN A 255 -31.77 21.94 -5.91
C GLN A 255 -33.06 21.12 -6.02
N GLU A 256 -33.00 19.94 -6.61
CA GLU A 256 -34.14 19.04 -6.76
C GLU A 256 -34.60 18.49 -5.41
N MET A 257 -33.67 18.11 -4.55
CA MET A 257 -33.97 17.56 -3.23
C MET A 257 -34.59 18.59 -2.29
N LEU A 258 -34.16 19.86 -2.35
CA LEU A 258 -34.79 20.93 -1.56
C LEU A 258 -36.24 21.20 -1.97
N LYS A 259 -36.57 21.15 -3.27
CA LYS A 259 -37.96 21.29 -3.74
C LYS A 259 -38.87 20.18 -3.23
N GLN A 260 -38.34 18.98 -2.94
CA GLN A 260 -39.10 17.88 -2.37
C GLN A 260 -39.31 18.01 -0.85
N LEU A 261 -38.56 18.90 -0.20
CA LEU A 261 -38.60 19.15 1.24
C LEU A 261 -39.50 20.32 1.62
N ASP A 262 -39.89 21.17 0.65
CA ASP A 262 -40.83 22.28 0.79
C ASP A 262 -42.28 21.79 0.89
#